data_AF-A0A538FYJ7-F1
#
_entry.id   AF-A0A538FYJ7-F1
#
_cell.length_a   1.000
_cell.length_b   1.000
_cell.length_c   1.000
_cell.angle_alpha   90.00
_cell.angle_beta   90.00
_cell.angle_gamma   90.00
#
_symmetry.space_group_name_H-M   'P 1'
#
loop_
_entity.id
_entity.type
_entity.pdbx_description
1 polymer ?
#
loop_
_entity_poly.entity_id
_entity_poly.type
_entity_poly.pdbx_seq_one_letter_code
_entity_poly.pdbx_strand_id
1 'polypeptide(L)'
;MKGFEVVTSDDCKIGHVVEVRDRHVIIEHGLLIKTRHAVPETFAHTTDGDQIVRLSVSKEIVESSPKLENGSIDTQAVAEHFGLAEGTPAPETEGYGELLPDDPARGADQDLLRAGGQPADQERAEIREGGLDADQDGTTTGYLSDRGSGKR
;
A
#
# COMPACT_ATOMS: atom_id res chain seq x y z
N MET A 1 23.41 11.91 -17.93
CA MET A 1 23.70 10.88 -16.91
C MET A 1 24.98 10.10 -17.17
N LYS A 2 25.34 9.71 -18.40
CA LYS A 2 26.62 9.01 -18.64
C LYS A 2 27.81 9.85 -18.18
N GLY A 3 28.71 9.24 -17.41
CA GLY A 3 29.89 9.88 -16.81
C GLY A 3 29.63 10.60 -15.49
N PHE A 4 28.41 10.58 -14.95
CA PHE A 4 28.08 11.27 -13.71
C PHE A 4 28.59 10.47 -12.51
N GLU A 5 29.01 11.16 -11.46
CA GLU A 5 29.40 10.54 -10.20
C GLU A 5 28.17 10.01 -9.47
N VAL A 6 28.25 8.79 -8.94
CA VAL A 6 27.14 8.16 -8.23
C VAL A 6 27.40 8.23 -6.73
N VAL A 7 26.44 8.83 -6.02
CA VAL A 7 26.41 8.92 -4.56
C VAL A 7 25.19 8.16 -4.04
N THR A 8 25.38 7.28 -3.07
CA THR A 8 24.31 6.48 -2.46
C THR A 8 23.60 7.23 -1.32
N SER A 9 22.53 6.65 -0.79
CA SER A 9 21.71 7.29 0.26
C SER A 9 22.47 7.53 1.57
N ASP A 10 23.55 6.79 1.78
CA ASP A 10 24.49 6.88 2.91
C ASP A 10 25.65 7.86 2.61
N ASP A 11 25.50 8.74 1.62
CA ASP A 11 26.50 9.71 1.16
C ASP A 11 27.84 9.08 0.73
N CYS A 12 27.84 7.79 0.41
CA CYS A 12 29.02 7.11 -0.09
C CYS A 12 29.16 7.24 -1.62
N LYS A 13 30.38 7.50 -2.07
CA LYS A 13 30.73 7.50 -3.50
C LYS A 13 31.00 6.07 -3.94
N ILE A 14 30.22 5.57 -4.90
CA ILE A 14 30.41 4.22 -5.45
C ILE A 14 31.27 4.23 -6.71
N GLY A 15 31.14 5.25 -7.54
CA GLY A 15 31.77 5.26 -8.86
C GLY A 15 31.05 6.18 -9.83
N HIS A 16 30.94 5.76 -11.08
CA HIS A 16 30.36 6.57 -12.15
C HIS A 16 29.43 5.77 -13.05
N VAL A 17 28.49 6.46 -13.68
CA VAL A 17 27.56 5.87 -14.65
C VAL A 17 28.30 5.61 -15.97
N VAL A 18 28.38 4.36 -16.40
CA VAL A 18 28.97 3.98 -17.69
C VAL A 18 27.93 4.02 -18.81
N GLU A 19 26.70 3.65 -18.49
CA GLU A 19 25.62 3.54 -19.47
C GLU A 19 24.26 3.55 -18.77
N VAL A 20 23.21 3.92 -19.51
CA VAL A 20 21.82 3.75 -19.11
C VAL A 20 21.14 2.95 -20.21
N ARG A 21 20.52 1.83 -19.85
CA ARG A 21 19.92 0.89 -20.79
C ARG A 21 18.76 0.16 -20.12
N ASP A 22 17.68 -0.10 -20.86
CA ASP A 22 16.54 -0.92 -20.39
C ASP A 22 15.97 -0.44 -19.04
N ARG A 23 15.86 0.89 -18.83
CA ARG A 23 15.45 1.54 -17.56
C ARG A 23 16.36 1.24 -16.35
N HIS A 24 17.60 0.83 -16.61
CA HIS A 24 18.62 0.58 -15.61
C HIS A 24 19.84 1.49 -15.85
N VAL A 25 20.37 2.03 -14.77
CA VAL A 25 21.63 2.78 -14.72
C VAL A 25 22.75 1.81 -14.40
N ILE A 26 23.70 1.67 -15.33
CA ILE A 26 24.87 0.80 -15.16
C ILE A 26 26.00 1.60 -14.54
N ILE A 27 26.41 1.16 -13.36
CA ILE A 27 27.41 1.82 -12.53
C ILE A 27 28.66 0.96 -12.51
N GLU A 28 29.81 1.58 -12.79
CA GLU A 28 31.11 0.93 -12.63
C GLU A 28 31.69 1.25 -11.27
N HIS A 29 32.00 0.20 -10.53
CA HIS A 29 32.53 0.22 -9.17
C HIS A 29 33.86 -0.54 -9.11
N GLY A 30 34.74 -0.13 -8.20
CA GLY A 30 36.00 -0.84 -7.90
C GLY A 30 37.24 -0.21 -8.54
N LEU A 31 38.35 -0.25 -7.79
CA LEU A 31 39.63 0.37 -8.17
C LEU A 31 40.54 -0.59 -8.96
N LEU A 32 40.65 -1.84 -8.50
CA LEU A 32 41.53 -2.88 -9.06
C LEU A 32 40.77 -3.88 -9.93
N ILE A 33 39.57 -4.29 -9.48
CA ILE A 33 38.66 -5.14 -10.23
C ILE A 33 37.41 -4.31 -10.45
N LYS A 34 37.19 -3.94 -11.72
CA LYS A 34 36.01 -3.17 -12.11
C LYS A 34 34.81 -4.11 -12.20
N THR A 35 33.85 -3.94 -11.32
CA THR A 35 32.54 -4.60 -11.40
C THR A 35 31.51 -3.62 -11.93
N ARG A 36 30.53 -4.15 -12.66
CA ARG A 36 29.40 -3.38 -13.17
C ARG A 36 28.13 -3.86 -12.49
N HIS A 37 27.37 -2.91 -11.99
CA HIS A 37 26.11 -3.13 -11.29
C HIS A 37 24.99 -2.39 -12.02
N ALA A 38 23.86 -3.05 -12.20
CA ALA A 38 22.66 -2.43 -12.75
C ALA A 38 21.76 -1.97 -11.59
N VAL A 39 21.42 -0.69 -11.59
CA VAL A 39 20.49 -0.10 -10.62
C VAL A 39 19.27 0.42 -11.38
N PRO A 40 18.04 0.06 -10.98
CA PRO A 40 16.84 0.58 -11.62
C PRO A 40 16.79 2.11 -11.57
N GLU A 41 16.39 2.74 -12.68
CA GLU A 41 16.28 4.20 -12.79
C GLU A 41 15.30 4.80 -11.77
N THR A 42 14.35 4.01 -11.29
CA THR A 42 13.40 4.39 -10.22
C THR A 42 14.08 4.85 -8.93
N PHE A 43 15.29 4.37 -8.66
CA PHE A 43 16.08 4.74 -7.48
C PHE A 43 17.14 5.79 -7.79
N ALA A 44 17.29 6.22 -9.04
CA ALA A 44 18.32 7.14 -9.48
C ALA A 44 17.72 8.54 -9.71
N HIS A 45 18.15 9.50 -8.89
CA HIS A 45 17.75 10.89 -9.00
C HIS A 45 18.92 11.72 -9.51
N THR A 46 18.66 12.61 -10.47
CA THR A 46 19.64 13.61 -10.89
C THR A 46 19.32 14.92 -10.19
N THR A 47 20.35 15.60 -9.70
CA THR A 47 20.21 16.97 -9.19
C THR A 47 20.57 17.93 -10.31
N ASP A 48 19.63 18.80 -10.69
CA ASP A 48 19.89 19.81 -11.72
C ASP A 48 21.01 20.76 -11.26
N GLY A 49 22.10 20.80 -12.04
CA GLY A 49 23.25 21.68 -11.80
C GLY A 49 24.55 20.94 -11.44
N ASP A 50 24.46 19.74 -10.88
CA ASP A 50 25.62 18.92 -10.52
C ASP A 50 25.69 17.67 -11.39
N GLN A 51 26.89 17.29 -11.84
CA GLN A 51 27.12 16.02 -12.58
C GLN A 51 27.08 14.80 -11.63
N ILE A 52 26.07 14.76 -10.75
CA ILE A 52 25.91 13.79 -9.66
C ILE A 52 24.56 13.09 -9.80
N VAL A 53 24.58 11.77 -9.69
CA VAL A 53 23.40 10.92 -9.56
C VAL A 53 23.32 10.47 -8.10
N ARG A 54 22.23 10.83 -7.42
CA ARG A 54 21.92 10.37 -6.07
C ARG A 54 21.03 9.15 -6.13
N LEU A 55 21.48 8.06 -5.54
CA LEU A 55 20.68 6.86 -5.35
C LEU A 55 19.94 6.92 -4.02
N SER A 56 18.70 6.42 -4.00
CA SER A 56 17.93 6.23 -2.77
C SER A 56 18.28 4.93 -2.02
N VAL A 57 19.23 4.15 -2.54
CA VAL A 57 19.71 2.89 -1.96
C VAL A 57 21.11 3.06 -1.37
N SER A 58 21.44 2.26 -0.36
CA SER A 58 22.74 2.27 0.30
C SER A 58 23.82 1.60 -0.56
N LYS A 59 25.08 1.84 -0.20
CA LYS A 59 26.22 1.26 -0.91
C LYS A 59 26.21 -0.27 -0.92
N GLU A 60 25.89 -0.88 0.23
CA GLU A 60 25.89 -2.33 0.40
C GLU A 60 24.84 -3.02 -0.50
N ILE A 61 23.68 -2.40 -0.69
CA ILE A 61 22.63 -2.92 -1.59
C ILE A 61 23.12 -2.92 -3.04
N VAL A 62 23.85 -1.88 -3.45
CA VAL A 62 24.40 -1.80 -4.81
C VAL A 62 25.54 -2.82 -5.01
N GLU A 63 26.44 -2.97 -4.04
CA GLU A 63 27.56 -3.93 -4.14
C GLU A 63 27.10 -5.39 -4.12
N SER A 64 26.03 -5.70 -3.39
CA SER A 64 25.41 -7.02 -3.35
C SER A 64 24.52 -7.33 -4.56
N SER A 65 24.27 -6.34 -5.42
CA SER A 65 23.43 -6.52 -6.60
C SER A 65 24.05 -7.49 -7.62
N PRO A 66 23.21 -8.15 -8.46
CA PRO A 66 23.67 -9.01 -9.54
C PRO A 66 24.70 -8.30 -10.43
N LYS A 67 25.86 -8.93 -10.59
CA LYS A 67 26.93 -8.42 -11.45
C LYS A 67 26.54 -8.63 -12.91
N LEU A 68 26.88 -7.68 -13.77
CA LEU A 68 26.72 -7.86 -15.21
C LEU A 68 27.78 -8.83 -15.73
N GLU A 69 27.35 -10.01 -16.16
CA GLU A 69 28.18 -10.95 -16.91
C GLU A 69 28.08 -10.63 -18.41
N ASN A 70 29.21 -10.44 -19.09
CA ASN A 70 29.30 -10.24 -20.55
C ASN A 70 28.45 -9.08 -21.13
N GLY A 71 28.01 -8.12 -20.30
CA GLY A 71 27.22 -6.97 -20.73
C GLY A 71 25.73 -7.25 -20.90
N SER A 72 25.24 -8.44 -20.54
CA SER A 72 23.81 -8.70 -20.39
C SER A 72 23.34 -8.34 -18.99
N ILE A 73 22.17 -7.69 -18.90
CA ILE A 73 21.50 -7.39 -17.63
C ILE A 73 20.44 -8.46 -17.41
N ASP A 74 20.49 -9.13 -16.28
CA ASP A 74 19.37 -9.94 -15.80
C ASP A 74 18.38 -9.02 -15.07
N THR A 75 17.43 -8.49 -15.84
CA THR A 75 16.43 -7.56 -15.32
C THR A 75 15.55 -8.19 -14.24
N GLN A 76 15.33 -9.51 -14.29
CA GLN A 76 14.52 -10.19 -13.29
C GLN A 76 15.28 -10.30 -11.98
N ALA A 77 16.52 -10.78 -12.00
CA ALA A 77 17.35 -10.86 -10.80
C ALA A 77 17.58 -9.48 -10.16
N VAL A 78 17.72 -8.43 -10.97
CA VAL A 78 17.82 -7.04 -10.49
C VAL A 78 16.50 -6.62 -9.84
N ALA A 79 15.36 -6.84 -10.49
CA ALA A 79 14.06 -6.49 -9.93
C ALA A 79 13.78 -7.23 -8.60
N GLU A 80 14.11 -8.52 -8.51
CA GLU A 80 14.01 -9.31 -7.28
C GLU A 80 14.92 -8.76 -6.17
N HIS A 81 16.18 -8.46 -6.48
CA HIS A 81 17.15 -7.91 -5.51
C HIS A 81 16.71 -6.57 -4.92
N PHE A 82 16.14 -5.70 -5.77
CA PHE A 82 15.66 -4.38 -5.34
C PHE A 82 14.20 -4.38 -4.87
N GLY A 83 13.54 -5.55 -4.80
CA GLY A 83 12.16 -5.69 -4.32
C GLY A 83 11.11 -4.99 -5.21
N LEU A 84 11.37 -4.90 -6.51
CA LEU A 84 10.44 -4.31 -7.48
C LEU A 84 9.33 -5.30 -7.85
N ALA A 85 8.13 -4.78 -8.10
CA ALA A 85 6.97 -5.58 -8.52
C ALA A 85 7.20 -6.36 -9.83
N GLU A 86 8.15 -5.91 -10.66
CA GLU A 86 8.57 -6.60 -11.88
C GLU A 86 9.34 -7.92 -11.59
N GLY A 87 9.86 -8.12 -10.37
CA GLY A 87 10.66 -9.27 -9.98
C GLY A 87 9.87 -10.47 -9.45
N THR A 88 8.65 -10.26 -8.95
CA THR A 88 7.78 -11.33 -8.46
C THR A 88 6.38 -11.12 -9.01
N PRO A 89 5.78 -12.12 -9.69
CA PRO A 89 4.37 -12.01 -10.07
C PRO A 89 3.53 -11.81 -8.81
N ALA A 90 2.59 -10.85 -8.86
CA ALA A 90 1.68 -10.60 -7.75
C ALA A 90 1.03 -11.94 -7.31
N PRO A 91 1.00 -12.24 -6.01
CA PRO A 91 0.35 -13.44 -5.53
C PRO A 91 -1.13 -13.42 -5.94
N GLU A 92 -1.70 -14.59 -6.22
CA GLU A 92 -3.11 -14.73 -6.63
C GLU A 92 -4.12 -14.18 -5.59
N THR A 93 -3.65 -13.80 -4.40
CA THR A 93 -4.44 -13.25 -3.30
C THR A 93 -4.71 -11.75 -3.39
N GLU A 94 -4.52 -11.11 -4.55
CA GLU A 94 -5.03 -9.74 -4.82
C GLU A 94 -6.56 -9.65 -4.96
N GLY A 95 -7.29 -10.74 -4.66
CA GLY A 95 -8.74 -10.67 -4.47
C GLY A 95 -9.09 -9.89 -3.19
N TYR A 96 -10.15 -9.08 -3.24
CA TYR A 96 -10.88 -8.65 -2.03
C TYR A 96 -11.30 -9.92 -1.31
N GLY A 97 -10.49 -10.39 -0.34
CA GLY A 97 -10.57 -11.74 0.22
C GLY A 97 -12.00 -12.25 0.29
N GLU A 98 -12.32 -13.28 -0.51
CA GLU A 98 -13.64 -13.88 -0.47
C GLU A 98 -13.87 -14.41 0.94
N LEU A 99 -14.74 -13.74 1.70
CA LEU A 99 -15.03 -14.11 3.08
C LEU A 99 -15.69 -15.49 3.08
N LEU A 100 -14.95 -16.48 3.55
CA LEU A 100 -15.46 -17.83 3.77
C LEU A 100 -16.64 -17.79 4.77
N PRO A 101 -17.52 -18.81 4.75
CA PRO A 101 -18.62 -18.92 5.71
C PRO A 101 -18.18 -18.80 7.18
N ASP A 102 -16.97 -19.26 7.51
CA ASP A 102 -16.42 -19.27 8.86
C ASP A 102 -15.31 -18.21 9.07
N ASP A 103 -15.22 -17.21 8.20
CA ASP A 103 -14.19 -16.17 8.28
C ASP A 103 -14.45 -15.23 9.48
N PRO A 104 -13.47 -15.01 10.39
CA PRO A 104 -13.61 -14.08 11.50
C PRO A 104 -13.87 -12.63 11.09
N ALA A 105 -13.54 -12.24 9.85
CA ALA A 105 -13.83 -10.91 9.31
C ALA A 105 -15.31 -10.73 8.91
N ARG A 106 -16.13 -11.78 9.03
CA ARG A 106 -17.58 -11.75 8.77
C ARG A 106 -18.33 -11.13 9.97
N GLY A 107 -19.21 -10.17 9.68
CA GLY A 107 -19.94 -9.41 10.70
C GLY A 107 -21.30 -10.01 11.06
N ALA A 108 -21.79 -9.72 12.27
CA ALA A 108 -23.06 -10.25 12.78
C ALA A 108 -24.29 -9.93 11.92
N ASP A 109 -24.33 -8.76 11.27
CA ASP A 109 -25.44 -8.39 10.37
C ASP A 109 -25.48 -9.25 9.10
N GLN A 110 -24.32 -9.66 8.59
CA GLN A 110 -24.24 -10.56 7.43
C GLN A 110 -24.70 -11.98 7.78
N ASP A 111 -24.41 -12.43 9.00
CA ASP A 111 -24.89 -13.73 9.50
C ASP A 111 -26.40 -13.72 9.73
N LEU A 112 -26.93 -12.61 10.25
CA LEU A 112 -28.36 -12.45 10.48
C LEU A 112 -29.16 -12.44 9.17
N LEU A 113 -28.68 -11.74 8.15
CA LEU A 113 -29.27 -11.75 6.80
C LEU A 113 -29.33 -13.16 6.21
N ARG A 114 -28.25 -13.96 6.34
CA ARG A 114 -28.22 -15.34 5.87
C ARG A 114 -29.20 -16.24 6.61
N ALA A 115 -29.36 -16.02 7.92
CA ALA A 115 -30.36 -16.71 8.73
C ALA A 115 -31.81 -16.28 8.41
N GLY A 116 -32.00 -15.37 7.45
CA GLY A 116 -33.31 -14.83 7.05
C GLY A 116 -33.83 -13.75 8.00
N GLY A 117 -32.99 -13.22 8.88
CA GLY A 117 -33.30 -12.10 9.76
C GLY A 117 -33.03 -10.75 9.11
N GLN A 118 -33.67 -9.70 9.63
CA GLN A 118 -33.40 -8.32 9.21
C GLN A 118 -32.30 -7.71 10.08
N PRO A 119 -31.29 -7.04 9.48
CA PRO A 119 -30.24 -6.35 10.23
C PRO A 119 -30.79 -5.10 10.93
N ALA A 120 -30.21 -4.77 12.08
CA ALA A 120 -30.75 -3.75 12.97
C ALA A 120 -30.75 -2.33 12.35
N ASP A 121 -29.84 -2.06 11.41
CA ASP A 121 -29.84 -0.80 10.66
C ASP A 121 -31.07 -0.67 9.74
N GLN A 122 -31.49 -1.79 9.14
CA GLN A 122 -32.66 -1.82 8.28
C GLN A 122 -33.95 -1.63 9.10
N GLU A 123 -34.06 -2.30 10.25
CA GLU A 123 -35.18 -2.09 11.19
C GLU A 123 -35.26 -0.63 11.66
N ARG A 124 -34.12 -0.01 12.00
CA ARG A 124 -34.06 1.41 12.39
C ARG A 124 -34.44 2.35 11.25
N ALA A 125 -34.06 2.03 10.01
CA ALA A 125 -34.42 2.81 8.84
C ALA A 125 -35.92 2.71 8.56
N GLU A 126 -36.51 1.51 8.62
CA GLU A 126 -37.95 1.29 8.45
C GLU A 126 -38.78 2.05 9.49
N ILE A 127 -38.36 2.07 10.76
CA ILE A 127 -39.03 2.87 11.81
C ILE A 127 -38.96 4.37 11.50
N ARG A 128 -37.83 4.85 10.96
CA ARG A 128 -37.65 6.27 10.61
C ARG A 128 -38.49 6.67 9.40
N GLU A 129 -38.58 5.80 8.40
CA GLU A 129 -39.29 6.05 7.14
C GLU A 129 -40.81 5.83 7.27
N GLY A 130 -41.23 4.82 8.03
CA GLY A 130 -42.64 4.53 8.33
C GLY A 130 -43.29 5.49 9.34
N GLY A 131 -42.51 6.34 10.00
CA GLY A 131 -43.00 7.36 10.94
C GLY A 131 -43.65 8.59 10.28
N LEU A 132 -43.76 8.63 8.95
CA LEU A 132 -44.33 9.77 8.21
C LEU A 132 -45.82 9.60 7.85
N ASP A 133 -46.45 8.45 8.12
CA ASP A 133 -47.86 8.17 7.79
C ASP A 133 -48.78 7.96 9.03
N ALA A 134 -48.35 8.40 10.22
CA ALA A 134 -49.17 8.32 11.44
C ALA A 134 -49.50 9.72 11.97
N ASP A 135 -50.40 10.42 11.29
CA ASP A 135 -51.18 11.49 11.90
C ASP A 135 -52.61 11.50 11.37
N GLN A 136 -53.49 10.74 12.04
CA GLN A 136 -54.89 11.10 12.34
C GLN A 136 -55.58 9.93 13.06
N ASP A 137 -55.37 9.82 14.38
CA ASP A 137 -56.54 9.82 15.27
C ASP A 137 -56.13 10.17 16.71
N GLY A 138 -56.80 11.17 17.26
CA GLY A 138 -56.44 11.78 18.52
C GLY A 138 -56.66 10.85 19.71
N THR A 139 -55.62 10.67 20.52
CA THR A 139 -55.79 10.53 21.97
C THR A 139 -54.55 11.08 22.66
N THR A 140 -54.66 12.29 23.19
CA THR A 140 -53.71 12.84 24.17
C THR A 140 -53.60 11.86 25.34
N THR A 141 -52.52 11.09 25.41
CA THR A 141 -52.07 10.45 26.63
C THR A 141 -51.50 11.53 27.54
N GLY A 142 -52.40 12.13 28.33
CA GLY A 142 -52.06 13.11 29.34
C GLY A 142 -51.05 12.55 30.33
N TYR A 143 -49.96 13.28 30.51
CA TYR A 143 -49.03 13.13 31.63
C TYR A 143 -49.79 13.15 32.96
N LEU A 144 -49.97 11.98 33.58
CA LEU A 144 -50.38 11.89 34.99
C LEU A 144 -49.19 12.29 35.86
N SER A 145 -49.12 13.60 36.13
CA SER A 145 -48.31 14.15 37.20
C SER A 145 -48.94 13.71 38.52
N ASP A 146 -48.33 12.75 39.21
CA ASP A 146 -48.66 12.44 40.60
C ASP A 146 -48.26 13.63 41.48
N ARG A 147 -49.23 14.49 41.77
CA ARG A 147 -49.13 15.61 42.70
C ARG A 147 -49.76 15.14 44.01
N GLY A 148 -48.90 14.75 44.95
CA GLY A 148 -49.30 14.07 46.18
C GLY A 148 -50.15 14.88 47.15
N SER A 149 -50.59 14.21 48.23
CA SER A 149 -51.02 14.90 49.44
C SER A 149 -50.82 14.02 50.67
N GLY A 150 -49.93 14.46 51.55
CA GLY A 150 -49.88 13.97 52.92
C GLY A 150 -51.10 14.43 53.74
N LYS A 151 -51.40 13.64 54.77
CA LYS A 151 -52.00 13.97 56.07
C LYS A 151 -51.74 12.73 56.94
N ARG A 152 -50.81 12.81 57.91
CA ARG A 152 -51.06 13.11 59.32
C ARG A 152 -52.11 12.21 59.94
#